data_AF-A0A956W4F8-F1
#
_entry.id   AF-A0A956W4F8-F1
#
_cell.length_a   1.000
_cell.length_b   1.000
_cell.length_c   1.000
_cell.angle_alpha   90.00
_cell.angle_beta   90.00
_cell.angle_gamma   90.00
#
_symmetry.space_group_name_H-M   'P 1'
#
loop_
_entity.id
_entity.type
_entity.pdbx_description
1 polymer ?
#
loop_
_entity_poly.entity_id
_entity_poly.type
_entity_poly.pdbx_seq_one_letter_code
_entity_poly.pdbx_strand_id
1 'polypeptide(L)'
;DIQRILAAEVLVEGEAPDTTCDHLVIAPIGSDAGEPYFRRFSTFACIVRFDRTDMHLAAIKGGASFLVLTGGRRPMDYLFDV
;
A
#
# COMPACT_ATOMS: atom_id res chain seq x y z
N ASP A 1 -15.33 -2.54 -2.83
CA ASP A 1 -15.67 -3.23 -1.56
C ASP A 1 -14.80 -2.89 -0.36
N ILE A 2 -13.47 -3.01 -0.46
CA ILE A 2 -12.53 -2.80 0.66
C ILE A 2 -12.74 -1.44 1.36
N GLN A 3 -12.83 -0.33 0.61
CA GLN A 3 -13.06 1.01 1.17
C GLN A 3 -14.28 1.06 2.10
N ARG A 4 -15.40 0.48 1.68
CA ARG A 4 -16.65 0.44 2.45
C ARG A 4 -16.51 -0.38 3.71
N ILE A 5 -15.83 -1.53 3.64
CA ILE A 5 -15.62 -2.43 4.78
C ILE A 5 -14.70 -1.80 5.83
N LEU A 6 -13.66 -1.09 5.38
CA LEU A 6 -12.69 -0.44 6.27
C LEU A 6 -13.17 0.92 6.80
N ALA A 7 -14.27 1.45 6.28
CA ALA A 7 -14.70 2.84 6.52
C ALA A 7 -13.55 3.85 6.29
N ALA A 8 -12.75 3.61 5.24
CA ALA A 8 -11.54 4.36 4.97
C ALA A 8 -11.80 5.61 4.12
N GLU A 9 -11.03 6.67 4.36
CA GLU A 9 -10.89 7.81 3.45
C GLU A 9 -10.00 7.41 2.26
N VAL A 10 -10.44 7.73 1.05
CA VAL A 10 -9.61 7.59 -0.15
C VAL A 10 -8.76 8.85 -0.29
N LEU A 11 -7.44 8.68 -0.21
CA LEU A 11 -6.50 9.78 -0.39
C LEU A 11 -6.16 10.03 -1.86
N VAL A 12 -6.12 8.95 -2.66
CA VAL A 12 -5.84 8.96 -4.10
C VAL A 12 -6.72 7.90 -4.76
N GLU A 13 -7.40 8.28 -5.83
CA GLU A 13 -8.15 7.35 -6.68
C GLU A 13 -7.18 6.58 -7.59
N GLY A 14 -7.38 5.27 -7.70
CA GLY A 14 -6.62 4.44 -8.64
C GLY A 14 -7.13 4.59 -10.07
N GLU A 15 -6.26 4.38 -11.05
CA GLU A 15 -6.64 4.43 -12.48
C GLU A 15 -7.54 3.26 -12.92
N ALA A 16 -7.49 2.14 -12.18
CA ALA A 16 -8.20 0.90 -12.50
C ALA A 16 -9.06 0.44 -11.30
N PRO A 17 -10.29 0.97 -11.15
CA PRO A 17 -11.13 0.80 -9.96
C PRO A 17 -11.60 -0.63 -9.69
N ASP A 18 -11.56 -1.51 -10.70
CA ASP A 18 -12.00 -2.92 -10.60
C ASP A 18 -10.82 -3.91 -10.54
N THR A 19 -9.62 -3.43 -10.18
CA THR A 19 -8.45 -4.30 -10.05
C THR A 19 -8.60 -5.23 -8.84
N THR A 20 -8.40 -6.53 -9.05
CA THR A 20 -8.36 -7.55 -7.99
C THR A 20 -6.94 -8.00 -7.71
N CYS A 21 -6.69 -8.51 -6.52
CA CYS A 21 -5.41 -9.14 -6.16
C CYS A 21 -5.65 -10.39 -5.29
N ASP A 22 -4.73 -11.34 -5.36
CA ASP A 22 -4.84 -12.63 -4.67
C ASP A 22 -4.25 -12.60 -3.26
N HIS A 23 -3.40 -11.60 -2.99
CA HIS A 23 -2.67 -11.49 -1.74
C HIS A 23 -2.97 -10.20 -0.99
N LEU A 24 -3.29 -10.34 0.29
CA LEU A 24 -3.26 -9.24 1.25
C LEU A 24 -1.97 -9.34 2.05
N VAL A 25 -1.09 -8.34 1.91
CA VAL A 25 0.27 -8.35 2.44
C VAL A 25 0.41 -7.28 3.51
N ILE A 26 0.97 -7.65 4.67
CA ILE A 26 1.32 -6.69 5.72
C ILE A 26 2.77 -6.27 5.52
N ALA A 27 3.01 -4.97 5.39
CA ALA A 27 4.36 -4.45 5.23
C ALA A 27 5.24 -4.82 6.44
N PRO A 28 6.49 -5.23 6.20
CA PRO A 28 7.39 -5.63 7.28
C PRO A 28 7.74 -4.45 8.18
N ILE A 29 7.98 -4.74 9.47
CA ILE A 29 8.36 -3.74 10.46
C ILE A 29 9.84 -3.35 10.31
N GLY A 30 10.67 -4.23 9.73
CA GLY A 30 12.11 -4.01 9.54
C GLY A 30 12.46 -2.87 8.55
N SER A 31 13.73 -2.46 8.57
CA SER A 31 14.30 -1.44 7.68
C SER A 31 14.98 -2.05 6.44
N ASP A 32 14.94 -3.37 6.26
CA ASP A 32 15.49 -4.03 5.08
C ASP A 32 14.72 -3.61 3.83
N ALA A 33 15.37 -3.74 2.66
CA ALA A 33 14.76 -3.39 1.38
C ALA A 33 13.39 -4.10 1.24
N GLY A 34 12.31 -3.32 1.28
CA GLY A 34 10.94 -3.85 1.18
C GLY A 34 10.66 -4.49 -0.18
N GLU A 35 11.34 -4.05 -1.24
CA GLU A 35 11.14 -4.54 -2.61
C GLU A 35 11.33 -6.07 -2.76
N PRO A 36 12.45 -6.69 -2.31
CA PRO A 36 12.57 -8.14 -2.28
C PRO A 36 11.43 -8.88 -1.59
N TYR A 37 10.85 -8.30 -0.53
CA TYR A 37 9.73 -8.90 0.17
C TYR A 37 8.46 -8.87 -0.68
N PHE A 38 8.14 -7.72 -1.28
CA PHE A 38 6.94 -7.55 -2.11
C PHE A 38 7.00 -8.32 -3.43
N ARG A 39 8.17 -8.48 -4.04
CA ARG A 39 8.36 -9.26 -5.30
C ARG A 39 7.95 -10.74 -5.20
N ARG A 40 7.70 -11.26 -4.00
CA ARG A 40 7.23 -12.63 -3.77
C ARG A 40 5.75 -12.83 -4.13
N PHE A 41 5.01 -11.74 -4.34
CA PHE A 41 3.58 -11.75 -4.60
C PHE A 41 3.32 -11.18 -6.00
N SER A 42 2.68 -11.98 -6.88
CA SER A 42 2.40 -11.60 -8.26
C SER A 42 1.31 -10.53 -8.39
N THR A 43 0.30 -10.57 -7.52
CA THR A 43 -0.73 -9.54 -7.36
C THR A 43 -0.99 -9.35 -5.87
N PHE A 44 -0.94 -8.11 -5.37
CA PHE A 44 -1.15 -7.90 -3.93
C PHE A 44 -1.68 -6.51 -3.58
N ALA A 45 -2.40 -6.45 -2.47
CA ALA A 45 -2.68 -5.24 -1.72
C ALA A 45 -1.76 -5.15 -0.51
N CYS A 46 -1.32 -3.94 -0.17
CA CYS A 46 -0.40 -3.73 0.95
C CYS A 46 -1.10 -2.99 2.11
N ILE A 47 -1.05 -3.56 3.31
CA ILE A 47 -1.41 -2.89 4.57
C ILE A 47 -0.13 -2.40 5.23
N VAL A 48 -0.05 -1.09 5.49
CA VAL A 48 1.16 -0.45 5.98
C VAL A 48 0.83 0.71 6.92
N ARG A 49 1.69 1.00 7.88
CA ARG A 49 1.50 2.16 8.78
C ARG A 49 1.72 3.46 8.02
N PHE A 50 0.99 4.51 8.39
CA PHE A 50 1.08 5.83 7.75
C PHE A 50 2.48 6.47 7.81
N ASP A 51 3.33 6.09 8.77
CA ASP A 51 4.64 6.69 9.03
C ASP A 51 5.82 5.91 8.40
N ARG A 52 5.53 4.97 7.49
CA ARG A 52 6.52 4.09 6.85
C ARG A 52 6.67 4.37 5.37
N THR A 53 7.10 5.57 5.03
CA THR A 53 7.18 6.01 3.63
C THR A 53 8.14 5.18 2.79
N ASP A 54 9.21 4.67 3.40
CA ASP A 54 10.11 3.68 2.79
C ASP A 54 9.34 2.45 2.28
N MET A 55 8.43 1.93 3.10
CA MET A 55 7.60 0.77 2.75
C MET A 55 6.47 1.12 1.78
N HIS A 56 5.95 2.35 1.82
CA HIS A 56 4.97 2.81 0.84
C HIS A 56 5.58 2.78 -0.56
N LEU A 57 6.76 3.39 -0.72
CA LEU A 57 7.48 3.43 -1.99
C LEU A 57 7.87 2.04 -2.46
N ALA A 58 8.35 1.19 -1.54
CA ALA A 58 8.72 -0.19 -1.89
C ALA A 58 7.50 -1.01 -2.35
N ALA A 59 6.33 -0.82 -1.76
CA ALA A 59 5.10 -1.49 -2.17
C ALA A 59 4.62 -0.99 -3.55
N ILE A 60 4.65 0.33 -3.78
CA ILE A 60 4.30 0.93 -5.07
C ILE A 60 5.22 0.41 -6.18
N LYS A 61 6.55 0.46 -5.96
CA LYS A 61 7.54 -0.10 -6.90
C LYS A 61 7.41 -1.62 -7.07
N GLY A 62 6.93 -2.31 -6.05
CA GLY A 62 6.64 -3.73 -6.07
C GLY A 62 5.39 -4.08 -6.90
N GLY A 63 4.58 -3.11 -7.32
CA GLY A 63 3.37 -3.33 -8.10
C GLY A 63 2.13 -3.60 -7.24
N ALA A 64 2.05 -3.03 -6.04
CA ALA A 64 0.86 -3.13 -5.21
C ALA A 64 -0.38 -2.58 -5.95
N SER A 65 -1.47 -3.35 -5.98
CA SER A 65 -2.74 -2.95 -6.59
C SER A 65 -3.41 -1.80 -5.84
N PHE A 66 -3.27 -1.77 -4.51
CA PHE A 66 -3.64 -0.63 -3.66
C PHE A 66 -2.91 -0.67 -2.33
N LEU A 67 -2.81 0.48 -1.67
CA LEU A 67 -2.24 0.64 -0.33
C LEU A 67 -3.33 1.01 0.68
N VAL A 68 -3.34 0.31 1.82
CA VAL A 68 -4.14 0.66 2.98
C VAL A 68 -3.22 1.23 4.05
N LEU A 69 -3.38 2.52 4.32
CA LEU A 69 -2.62 3.22 5.35
C LEU A 69 -3.32 3.12 6.70
N THR A 70 -2.64 2.54 7.68
CA THR A 70 -3.14 2.37 9.05
C THR A 70 -2.57 3.43 9.99
N GLY A 71 -3.27 3.68 11.10
CA GLY A 71 -2.88 4.67 12.11
C GLY A 71 -3.63 6.01 12.02
N GLY A 72 -4.57 6.16 11.08
CA GLY A 72 -5.54 7.27 11.05
C GLY A 72 -4.93 8.65 10.81
N ARG A 73 -3.72 8.70 10.24
CA ARG A 73 -2.98 9.93 9.92
C ARG A 73 -2.56 9.91 8.46
N ARG A 74 -2.34 11.09 7.88
CA ARG A 74 -1.85 11.23 6.51
C ARG A 74 -0.38 10.80 6.38
N PRO A 75 0.01 10.17 5.27
CA PRO A 75 1.42 9.90 4.95
C PRO A 75 2.17 11.20 4.63
N MET A 76 3.47 11.10 4.36
CA MET A 76 4.25 12.23 3.88
C MET A 76 3.76 12.67 2.48
N ASP A 77 3.65 13.98 2.25
CA ASP A 77 3.01 14.54 1.05
C ASP A 77 3.67 14.10 -0.26
N TYR A 78 5.00 13.93 -0.28
CA TYR A 78 5.73 13.52 -1.49
C TYR A 78 5.32 12.13 -2.00
N LEU A 79 4.62 11.33 -1.19
CA LEU A 79 4.04 10.06 -1.64
C LEU A 79 2.99 10.27 -2.74
N PHE A 80 2.40 11.46 -2.85
CA PHE A 80 1.41 11.77 -3.88
C PHE A 80 2.04 12.26 -5.20
N ASP A 81 3.36 12.45 -5.23
CA ASP A 81 4.11 12.94 -6.39
C ASP A 81 4.75 11.81 -7.22
N VAL A 82 4.56 10.55 -6.82
CA VAL A 82 5.20 9.36 -7.44
C VAL A 82 4.36 8.68 -8.50
#